data_AF-A0A0V8DLP6-F1
#
_entry.id   AF-A0A0V8DLP6-F1
#
_cell.length_a   1.000
_cell.length_b   1.000
_cell.length_c   1.000
_cell.angle_alpha   90.00
_cell.angle_beta   90.00
_cell.angle_gamma   90.00
#
_symmetry.space_group_name_H-M   'P 1'
#
loop_
_entity.id
_entity.type
_entity.pdbx_description
1 polymer ?
#
loop_
_entity_poly.entity_id
_entity_poly.type
_entity_poly.pdbx_seq_one_letter_code
_entity_poly.pdbx_strand_id
1 'polypeptide(L)'
;MHLIVILGALISISFTTTYLIASLRGRVKPNRITWLIWGIAPLISTAASLSTGVSWASLPVFMAGFGPISVFIVSSFNKAAYWRIERFDYIFGLSSLVFD
;
A
#
# COMPACT_ATOMS: atom_id res chain seq x y z
N MET A 1 -2.33 -15.55 18.55
CA MET A 1 -2.38 -14.93 17.20
C MET A 1 -2.42 -13.41 17.23
N HIS A 2 -3.18 -12.76 18.11
CA HIS A 2 -3.27 -11.29 18.19
C HIS A 2 -1.93 -10.55 18.36
N LEU A 3 -1.00 -11.09 19.17
CA LEU A 3 0.32 -10.48 19.37
C LEU A 3 1.13 -10.39 18.05
N ILE A 4 1.08 -11.43 17.21
CA ILE A 4 1.79 -11.47 15.93
C ILE A 4 1.23 -10.41 14.98
N VAL A 5 -0.09 -10.24 14.97
CA VAL A 5 -0.77 -9.22 14.15
C VAL A 5 -0.37 -7.81 14.58
N ILE A 6 -0.34 -7.56 15.89
CA ILE A 6 0.05 -6.25 16.45
C ILE A 6 1.54 -5.97 16.19
N LEU A 7 2.43 -6.94 16.44
CA LEU A 7 3.86 -6.81 16.17
C LEU A 7 4.11 -6.56 14.68
N GLY A 8 3.44 -7.30 13.79
CA GLY A 8 3.52 -7.10 12.35
C GLY A 8 3.07 -5.69 11.95
N ALA A 9 1.96 -5.19 12.52
CA ALA A 9 1.50 -3.83 12.27
C ALA A 9 2.52 -2.78 12.71
N LEU A 10 3.11 -2.91 13.91
CA LEU A 10 4.14 -1.99 14.41
C LEU A 10 5.37 -1.98 13.51
N ILE A 11 5.86 -3.16 13.11
CA ILE A 11 6.99 -3.30 12.20
C ILE A 11 6.69 -2.65 10.84
N SER A 12 5.51 -2.91 10.27
CA SER A 12 5.07 -2.28 9.01
C SER A 12 5.02 -0.75 9.11
N ILE A 13 4.56 -0.20 10.24
CA ILE A 13 4.58 1.25 10.47
C ILE A 13 6.02 1.78 10.51
N SER A 14 6.92 1.10 11.21
CA SER A 14 8.33 1.51 11.29
C SER A 14 8.97 1.59 9.91
N PHE A 15 8.87 0.53 9.11
CA PHE A 15 9.45 0.49 7.76
C PHE A 15 8.80 1.50 6.80
N THR A 16 7.47 1.62 6.85
CA THR A 16 6.73 2.62 6.08
C THR A 16 7.25 4.01 6.41
N THR A 17 7.36 4.35 7.70
CA THR A 17 7.82 5.66 8.16
C THR A 17 9.24 5.96 7.67
N THR A 18 10.17 4.99 7.77
CA THR A 18 11.53 5.15 7.23
C THR A 18 11.51 5.43 5.73
N TYR A 19 10.67 4.74 4.96
CA TYR A 19 10.52 4.98 3.52
C TYR A 19 9.92 6.35 3.21
N LEU A 20 8.89 6.78 3.96
CA LEU A 20 8.28 8.11 3.82
C LEU A 20 9.30 9.22 4.06
N ILE A 21 10.11 9.10 5.11
CA ILE A 21 11.18 10.06 5.42
C ILE A 21 12.21 10.09 4.28
N ALA A 22 12.61 8.93 3.76
CA ALA A 22 13.54 8.88 2.63
C ALA A 22 12.95 9.52 1.36
N SER A 23 11.64 9.38 1.14
CA SER A 23 10.91 9.98 0.02
C SER A 23 10.82 11.49 0.14
N LEU A 24 10.50 12.01 1.33
CA LEU A 24 10.50 13.45 1.62
C LEU A 24 11.91 14.06 1.46
N ARG A 25 12.95 13.33 1.86
CA ARG A 25 14.35 13.73 1.67
C ARG A 25 14.84 13.62 0.22
N GLY A 26 13.98 13.22 -0.72
CA GLY A 26 14.32 13.06 -2.14
C GLY A 26 15.32 11.94 -2.45
N ARG A 27 15.62 11.08 -1.48
CA ARG A 27 16.54 9.94 -1.66
C ARG A 27 15.90 8.82 -2.47
N VAL A 28 14.58 8.73 -2.45
CA VAL A 28 13.79 7.81 -3.25
C VAL A 28 12.75 8.60 -4.06
N LYS A 29 12.46 8.13 -5.26
CA LYS A 29 11.49 8.72 -6.19
C LYS A 29 10.39 7.69 -6.47
N PRO A 30 9.40 7.56 -5.56
CA PRO A 30 8.34 6.57 -5.71
C PRO A 30 7.47 6.85 -6.94
N ASN A 31 7.04 5.78 -7.61
CA ASN A 31 6.06 5.85 -8.69
C ASN A 31 4.64 5.94 -8.13
N ARG A 32 3.97 7.06 -8.36
CA ARG A 32 2.65 7.35 -7.78
C ARG A 32 1.59 6.32 -8.17
N ILE A 33 1.62 5.83 -9.41
CA ILE A 33 0.61 4.88 -9.92
C ILE A 33 0.75 3.54 -9.20
N THR A 34 1.97 3.03 -9.10
CA THR A 34 2.24 1.77 -8.39
C THR A 34 1.74 1.84 -6.95
N TRP A 35 2.14 2.87 -6.18
CA TRP A 35 1.72 2.99 -4.78
C TRP A 35 0.21 3.20 -4.61
N LEU A 36 -0.46 3.81 -5.59
CA LEU A 36 -1.90 3.95 -5.60
C LEU A 36 -2.61 2.60 -5.82
N ILE A 37 -2.20 1.83 -6.84
CA ILE A 37 -2.78 0.52 -7.16
C ILE A 37 -2.58 -0.45 -6.00
N TRP A 38 -1.34 -0.53 -5.48
CA TRP A 38 -1.00 -1.40 -4.35
C TRP A 38 -1.67 -0.96 -3.04
N GLY A 39 -2.09 0.29 -2.91
CA GLY A 39 -2.81 0.80 -1.75
C GLY A 39 -4.32 0.56 -1.81
N ILE A 40 -4.95 0.79 -2.96
CA ILE A 40 -6.41 0.75 -3.09
C ILE A 40 -6.96 -0.67 -2.91
N ALA A 41 -6.35 -1.68 -3.56
CA ALA A 41 -6.86 -3.05 -3.52
C ALA A 41 -6.99 -3.62 -2.08
N PRO A 42 -5.95 -3.57 -1.22
CA PRO A 42 -6.07 -4.00 0.16
C PRO A 42 -7.05 -3.17 0.99
N LEU A 43 -7.18 -1.85 0.76
CA LEU A 43 -8.17 -1.05 1.47
C LEU A 43 -9.62 -1.44 1.14
N ILE A 44 -9.89 -1.75 -0.13
CA ILE A 44 -11.19 -2.32 -0.56
C ILE A 44 -11.42 -3.67 0.14
N SER A 45 -10.40 -4.53 0.16
CA SER A 45 -10.46 -5.85 0.82
C SER A 45 -10.71 -5.72 2.33
N THR A 46 -10.08 -4.76 3.00
CA THR A 46 -10.35 -4.44 4.40
C THR A 46 -11.80 -3.99 4.59
N ALA A 47 -12.30 -3.08 3.75
CA ALA A 47 -13.68 -2.60 3.85
C ALA A 47 -14.69 -3.76 3.68
N ALA A 48 -14.45 -4.66 2.72
CA ALA A 48 -15.25 -5.86 2.51
C ALA A 48 -15.17 -6.83 3.70
N SER A 49 -13.98 -7.03 4.27
CA SER A 49 -13.79 -7.93 5.42
C SER A 49 -14.47 -7.40 6.69
N LEU A 50 -14.45 -6.08 6.88
CA LEU A 50 -15.14 -5.42 7.99
C LEU A 50 -16.67 -5.48 7.84
N SER A 51 -17.19 -5.40 6.61
CA SER A 51 -18.64 -5.51 6.36
C SER A 51 -19.20 -6.92 6.65
N THR A 52 -18.35 -7.95 6.56
CA THR A 52 -18.69 -9.33 6.94
C THR A 52 -18.44 -9.65 8.42
N GLY A 53 -18.06 -8.66 9.24
CA GLY A 53 -17.82 -8.83 10.68
C GLY A 53 -16.46 -9.42 11.05
N VAL A 54 -15.52 -9.55 10.11
CA VAL A 54 -14.17 -10.06 10.38
C VAL A 54 -13.29 -8.89 10.83
N SER A 55 -12.82 -8.90 12.08
CA SER A 55 -12.07 -7.77 12.65
C SER A 55 -10.56 -8.00 12.63
N TRP A 56 -10.07 -9.09 13.20
CA TRP A 56 -8.63 -9.29 13.42
C TRP A 56 -7.83 -9.63 12.17
N ALA A 57 -8.42 -10.37 11.23
CA ALA A 57 -7.77 -10.65 9.94
C ALA A 57 -7.73 -9.43 9.01
N SER A 58 -8.55 -8.42 9.29
CA SER A 58 -8.62 -7.17 8.51
C SER A 58 -7.45 -6.23 8.81
N LEU A 59 -6.80 -6.35 9.97
CA LEU A 59 -5.70 -5.47 10.38
C LEU A 59 -4.42 -5.66 9.53
N PRO A 60 -3.91 -6.88 9.28
CA PRO A 60 -2.78 -7.09 8.36
C PRO A 60 -3.08 -6.58 6.94
N VAL A 61 -4.30 -6.84 6.43
CA VAL A 61 -4.73 -6.40 5.09
C VAL A 61 -4.80 -4.88 5.04
N PHE A 62 -5.33 -4.24 6.08
CA PHE A 62 -5.35 -2.79 6.20
C PHE A 62 -3.93 -2.21 6.18
N MET A 63 -3.02 -2.80 6.96
CA MET A 63 -1.63 -2.36 7.02
C MET A 63 -0.90 -2.50 5.67
N ALA A 64 -1.26 -3.53 4.88
CA ALA A 64 -0.74 -3.72 3.53
C ALA A 64 -1.18 -2.60 2.57
N GLY A 65 -2.34 -1.96 2.78
CA GLY A 65 -2.80 -0.80 2.01
C GLY A 65 -2.42 0.56 2.57
N PHE A 66 -2.39 0.68 3.90
CA PHE A 66 -2.10 1.91 4.62
C PHE A 66 -0.70 2.45 4.30
N GLY A 67 0.31 1.58 4.26
CA GLY A 67 1.67 1.96 3.91
C GLY A 67 1.76 2.56 2.51
N PRO A 68 1.33 1.84 1.46
CA PRO A 68 1.29 2.34 0.09
C PRO A 68 0.53 3.65 -0.11
N ILE A 69 -0.67 3.79 0.48
CA ILE A 69 -1.42 5.04 0.38
C ILE A 69 -0.69 6.19 1.07
N SER A 70 -0.05 5.95 2.21
CA SER A 70 0.78 6.96 2.87
C SER A 70 1.93 7.40 1.96
N VAL A 71 2.57 6.46 1.26
CA VAL A 71 3.64 6.76 0.29
C VAL A 71 3.09 7.55 -0.89
N PHE A 72 1.93 7.17 -1.43
CA PHE A 72 1.26 7.91 -2.51
C PHE A 72 0.97 9.36 -2.11
N ILE A 73 0.39 9.58 -0.93
CA ILE A 73 0.10 10.92 -0.39
C ILE A 73 1.39 11.73 -0.27
N VAL A 74 2.41 11.19 0.38
CA VAL A 74 3.71 11.88 0.56
C VAL A 74 4.40 12.16 -0.78
N SER A 75 4.35 11.22 -1.71
CA SER A 75 4.94 11.39 -3.05
C SER A 75 4.25 12.45 -3.89
N SER A 76 2.98 12.78 -3.60
CA SER A 76 2.25 13.85 -4.29
C SER A 76 2.82 15.23 -3.97
N PHE A 77 3.44 15.39 -2.79
CA PHE A 77 4.15 16.61 -2.41
C PHE A 77 5.61 16.65 -2.90
N ASN A 78 6.16 15.51 -3.33
CA ASN A 78 7.51 15.44 -3.89
C ASN A 78 7.48 15.74 -5.40
N LYS A 79 8.04 16.88 -5.80
CA LYS A 79 8.15 17.30 -7.22
C LYS A 79 8.97 16.35 -8.10
N ALA A 80 9.81 15.50 -7.51
CA ALA A 80 10.62 14.52 -8.24
C ALA A 80 9.95 13.14 -8.42
N ALA A 81 8.77 12.93 -7.80
CA ALA A 81 8.00 11.70 -7.99
C ALA A 81 7.29 11.74 -9.35
N TYR A 82 7.40 10.65 -10.10
CA TYR A 82 6.91 10.55 -11.47
C TYR A 82 5.60 9.76 -11.53
N TRP A 83 4.80 10.06 -12.56
CA TRP A 83 3.65 9.28 -12.98
C TRP A 83 4.04 8.50 -14.23
N ARG A 84 4.37 7.22 -14.08
CA ARG A 84 4.62 6.34 -15.21
C ARG A 84 3.94 5.02 -14.94
N ILE A 85 3.18 4.51 -15.88
CA ILE A 85 2.64 3.15 -15.78
C ILE A 85 3.80 2.21 -16.12
N GLU A 86 4.19 1.35 -15.18
CA GLU A 86 5.23 0.36 -15.42
C GLU A 86 4.64 -0.86 -16.13
N ARG A 87 5.50 -1.62 -16.84
CA ARG A 87 5.06 -2.82 -17.59
C ARG A 87 4.39 -3.85 -16.68
N PHE A 88 4.76 -3.89 -15.40
CA PHE A 88 4.15 -4.77 -14.41
C PHE A 88 2.69 -4.40 -14.11
N ASP A 89 2.32 -3.10 -14.14
CA ASP A 89 0.94 -2.67 -13.89
C ASP A 89 0.00 -3.25 -14.97
N TYR A 90 0.46 -3.35 -16.23
CA TYR A 90 -0.28 -4.00 -17.31
C TYR A 90 -0.44 -5.51 -17.12
N ILE A 91 0.62 -6.19 -16.65
CA ILE A 91 0.58 -7.64 -16.40
C ILE A 91 -0.44 -7.94 -15.30
N PHE A 92 -0.43 -7.19 -14.20
CA PHE A 92 -1.40 -7.37 -13.12
C PHE A 92 -2.83 -7.07 -13.57
N GLY A 93 -3.04 -5.95 -14.29
CA GLY A 93 -4.35 -5.62 -14.84
C GLY A 93 -4.90 -6.68 -15.79
N LEU A 94 -4.05 -7.22 -16.68
CA LEU A 94 -4.43 -8.33 -17.57
C LEU A 94 -4.69 -9.63 -16.80
N SER A 95 -3.86 -9.95 -15.80
CA SER A 95 -4.04 -11.16 -15.00
C SER A 95 -5.36 -11.15 -14.23
N SER A 96 -5.81 -10.02 -13.68
CA SER A 96 -7.13 -9.94 -13.03
C SER A 96 -8.22 -10.38 -14.00
N LEU A 97 -8.23 -9.83 -15.22
CA LEU A 97 -9.26 -10.14 -16.22
C LEU A 97 -9.24 -11.59 -16.73
N VAL A 98 -8.09 -12.26 -16.68
CA VAL A 98 -7.94 -13.65 -17.15
C VAL A 98 -8.21 -14.67 -16.05
N PHE A 99 -7.99 -14.28 -14.79
CA PHE A 99 -8.15 -15.16 -13.62
C PHE A 99 -9.39 -14.82 -12.74
N ASP A 100 -10.24 -13.89 -13.17
CA ASP A 100 -11.59 -13.61 -12.63
C ASP A 100 -12.63 -14.65 -13.09
#